data_AF-A0A0C2ZDA3-F1
#
_entry.id   AF-A0A0C2ZDA3-F1
#
_cell.length_a   1.000
_cell.length_b   1.000
_cell.length_c   1.000
_cell.angle_alpha   90.00
_cell.angle_beta   90.00
_cell.angle_gamma   90.00
#
_symmetry.space_group_name_H-M   'P 1'
#
loop_
_entity.id
_entity.type
_entity.pdbx_description
1 polymer ?
#
loop_
_entity_poly.entity_id
_entity_poly.type
_entity_poly.pdbx_seq_one_letter_code
_entity_poly.pdbx_strand_id
1 'polypeptide(L)'
;MTNKITAITISAIATIAFTACGTNKHEEVKTYKMSAAEVFQASCIKCHGANGEGNPEKKTPKISDKTIGELEQDIYDVKNGGSNQSSGTTHTVMEHNMQKLIEKGYDYDTKVMATYMYETFHK
;
A
#
# COMPACT_ATOMS: atom_id res chain seq x y z
N MET A 1 59.40 -26.16 24.42
CA MET A 1 60.05 -25.23 25.37
C MET A 1 59.77 -23.80 24.91
N THR A 2 59.20 -23.03 25.82
CA THR A 2 59.03 -21.57 25.92
C THR A 2 59.66 -20.62 24.89
N ASN A 3 58.90 -19.60 24.48
CA ASN A 3 59.09 -18.26 25.06
C ASN A 3 57.86 -17.34 24.89
N LYS A 4 57.42 -16.77 26.01
CA LYS A 4 56.51 -15.62 26.10
C LYS A 4 57.33 -14.35 25.92
N ILE A 5 56.86 -13.35 25.16
CA ILE A 5 57.11 -11.92 25.47
C ILE A 5 55.87 -11.09 25.09
N THR A 6 55.39 -10.38 26.09
CA THR A 6 54.32 -9.36 26.12
C THR A 6 54.70 -8.11 25.32
N ALA A 7 53.76 -7.52 24.59
CA ALA A 7 53.78 -6.08 24.29
C ALA A 7 52.34 -5.56 24.20
N ILE A 8 51.98 -4.74 25.19
CA ILE A 8 50.78 -3.91 25.22
C ILE A 8 51.09 -2.67 24.38
N THR A 9 50.23 -2.33 23.41
CA THR A 9 50.08 -0.95 22.96
C THR A 9 48.61 -0.58 22.95
N ILE A 10 48.26 0.34 23.84
CA ILE A 10 47.00 1.08 23.84
C ILE A 10 47.06 2.02 22.64
N SER A 11 46.05 1.96 21.77
CA SER A 11 45.68 3.10 20.93
C SER A 11 44.17 3.13 20.86
N ALA A 12 43.59 3.97 21.72
CA ALA A 12 42.23 4.40 21.58
C ALA A 12 42.10 5.10 20.22
N ILE A 13 41.28 4.54 19.33
CA ILE A 13 40.66 5.30 18.25
C ILE A 13 39.16 5.19 18.48
N ALA A 14 38.62 6.21 19.12
CA ALA A 14 37.20 6.49 19.08
C ALA A 14 36.85 6.96 17.67
N THR A 15 36.37 6.06 16.83
CA THR A 15 35.62 6.41 15.62
C THR A 15 34.14 6.31 15.95
N ILE A 16 33.53 7.47 16.21
CA ILE A 16 32.09 7.65 16.19
C ILE A 16 31.65 7.41 14.75
N ALA A 17 31.11 6.23 14.47
CA ALA A 17 30.36 5.98 13.24
C ALA A 17 28.87 5.98 13.59
N PHE A 18 28.21 7.11 13.34
CA PHE A 18 26.76 7.18 13.14
C PHE A 18 26.43 6.27 11.96
N THR A 19 26.17 4.99 12.21
CA THR A 19 25.60 4.10 11.20
C THR A 19 24.11 4.31 11.26
N ALA A 20 23.64 5.22 10.41
CA ALA A 20 22.23 5.40 10.10
C ALA A 20 21.60 4.02 9.83
N CYS A 21 20.47 3.74 10.47
CA CYS A 21 19.60 2.61 10.16
C CYS A 21 19.09 2.74 8.72
N GLY A 22 19.88 2.30 7.74
CA GLY A 22 19.42 2.01 6.38
C GLY A 22 19.06 0.55 6.29
N THR A 23 17.84 0.17 6.67
CA THR A 23 17.33 -1.14 6.24
C THR A 23 17.00 -1.04 4.75
N ASN A 24 17.84 -1.66 3.93
CA ASN A 24 17.50 -1.97 2.55
C ASN A 24 16.30 -2.92 2.62
N LYS A 25 15.07 -2.39 2.58
CA LYS A 25 13.87 -3.20 2.44
C LYS A 25 13.91 -3.76 1.02
N HIS A 26 14.31 -5.02 0.90
CA HIS A 26 14.13 -5.79 -0.31
C HIS A 26 12.61 -5.90 -0.51
N GLU A 27 12.06 -5.09 -1.41
CA GLU A 27 10.64 -5.11 -1.73
C GLU A 27 10.34 -6.48 -2.35
N GLU A 28 9.63 -7.34 -1.63
CA GLU A 28 9.23 -8.65 -2.14
C GLU A 28 8.26 -8.42 -3.31
N VAL A 29 8.66 -8.83 -4.51
CA VAL A 29 7.83 -8.70 -5.71
C VAL A 29 6.65 -9.66 -5.60
N LYS A 30 5.53 -9.15 -5.09
CA LYS A 30 4.26 -9.87 -5.05
C LYS A 30 3.67 -9.97 -6.46
N THR A 31 3.26 -11.16 -6.87
CA THR A 31 2.54 -11.39 -8.13
C THR A 31 1.03 -11.38 -7.89
N TYR A 32 0.27 -10.82 -8.84
CA TYR A 32 -1.19 -10.71 -8.78
C TYR A 32 -1.82 -11.50 -9.93
N LYS A 33 -2.96 -12.16 -9.66
CA LYS A 33 -3.64 -13.03 -10.63
C LYS A 33 -4.30 -12.28 -11.78
N MET A 34 -4.69 -11.03 -11.54
CA MET A 34 -5.45 -10.18 -12.44
C MET A 34 -4.79 -8.80 -12.48
N SER A 35 -4.92 -8.12 -13.62
CA SER A 35 -4.57 -6.70 -13.74
C SER A 35 -5.54 -5.82 -12.95
N ALA A 36 -5.14 -4.57 -12.67
CA ALA A 36 -6.02 -3.59 -12.02
C ALA A 36 -7.32 -3.36 -12.81
N ALA A 37 -7.23 -3.28 -14.14
CA ALA A 37 -8.39 -3.13 -15.01
C ALA A 37 -9.37 -4.33 -14.88
N GLU A 38 -8.85 -5.55 -14.93
CA GLU A 38 -9.68 -6.76 -14.79
C GLU A 38 -10.35 -6.83 -13.41
N VAL A 39 -9.63 -6.52 -12.34
CA VAL A 39 -10.22 -6.46 -10.99
C VAL A 39 -11.31 -5.41 -10.92
N PHE A 40 -11.05 -4.20 -11.42
CA PHE A 40 -12.01 -3.10 -11.37
C PHE A 40 -13.31 -3.47 -12.10
N GLN A 41 -13.19 -3.98 -13.32
CA GLN A 41 -14.34 -4.37 -14.14
C GLN A 41 -15.08 -5.59 -13.58
N ALA A 42 -14.39 -6.55 -12.96
CA ALA A 42 -15.03 -7.72 -12.39
C ALA A 42 -15.77 -7.43 -11.07
N SER A 43 -15.29 -6.45 -10.29
CA SER A 43 -15.71 -6.29 -8.89
C SER A 43 -16.05 -4.85 -8.47
N CYS A 44 -15.18 -3.88 -8.71
CA CYS A 44 -15.31 -2.51 -8.19
C CYS A 44 -16.43 -1.72 -8.88
N ILE A 45 -16.60 -1.93 -10.20
CA ILE A 45 -17.60 -1.25 -11.04
C ILE A 45 -19.03 -1.38 -10.51
N LYS A 46 -19.34 -2.49 -9.81
CA LYS A 46 -20.67 -2.79 -9.26
C LYS A 46 -21.15 -1.78 -8.22
N CYS A 47 -20.21 -1.08 -7.57
CA CYS A 47 -20.50 -0.05 -6.58
C CYS A 47 -20.02 1.33 -7.04
N HIS A 48 -18.82 1.41 -7.63
CA HIS A 48 -18.21 2.68 -8.02
C HIS A 48 -18.66 3.19 -9.39
N GLY A 49 -19.41 2.40 -10.16
CA GLY A 49 -19.93 2.81 -11.46
C GLY A 49 -18.92 2.65 -12.60
N ALA A 50 -19.43 2.67 -13.83
CA ALA A 50 -18.63 2.40 -15.04
C ALA A 50 -17.63 3.52 -15.36
N ASN A 51 -17.91 4.74 -14.89
CA ASN A 51 -17.08 5.92 -15.04
C ASN A 51 -16.49 6.38 -13.70
N GLY A 52 -16.52 5.52 -12.67
CA GLY A 52 -16.07 5.89 -11.32
C GLY A 52 -16.94 6.96 -10.66
N GLU A 53 -18.19 7.13 -11.10
CA GLU A 53 -19.12 8.18 -10.65
C GLU A 53 -19.62 7.98 -9.21
N GLY A 54 -19.43 6.79 -8.64
CA GLY A 54 -19.94 6.44 -7.32
C GLY A 54 -21.46 6.26 -7.28
N ASN A 55 -22.00 6.13 -6.07
CA ASN A 55 -23.43 6.00 -5.85
C ASN A 55 -23.81 6.68 -4.52
N PRO A 56 -24.47 7.86 -4.55
CA PRO A 56 -24.88 8.57 -3.34
C PRO A 56 -25.85 7.80 -2.45
N GLU A 57 -26.80 7.05 -3.03
CA GLU A 57 -27.77 6.25 -2.26
C GLU A 57 -27.09 5.14 -1.45
N LYS A 58 -26.01 4.58 -2.00
CA LYS A 58 -25.18 3.56 -1.34
C LYS A 58 -23.99 4.15 -0.59
N LYS A 59 -23.90 5.48 -0.48
CA LYS A 59 -22.76 6.20 0.11
C LYS A 59 -21.40 5.75 -0.46
N THR A 60 -21.38 5.36 -1.74
CA THR A 60 -20.16 4.97 -2.44
C THR A 60 -19.53 6.21 -3.06
N PRO A 61 -18.26 6.55 -2.74
CA PRO A 61 -17.64 7.78 -3.19
C PRO A 61 -17.33 7.75 -4.69
N LYS A 62 -17.33 8.93 -5.29
CA LYS A 62 -16.84 9.19 -6.64
C LYS A 62 -15.32 9.08 -6.65
N ILE A 63 -14.79 8.34 -7.62
CA ILE A 63 -13.34 8.11 -7.79
C ILE A 63 -12.72 9.28 -8.55
N SER A 64 -13.43 9.85 -9.53
CA SER A 64 -12.93 10.90 -10.43
C SER A 64 -12.62 12.24 -9.75
N ASP A 65 -12.89 12.40 -8.45
CA ASP A 65 -12.65 13.65 -7.72
C ASP A 65 -11.39 13.59 -6.86
N LYS A 66 -10.71 12.44 -6.82
CA LYS A 66 -9.55 12.18 -5.96
C LYS A 66 -8.24 12.23 -6.73
N THR A 67 -7.24 12.94 -6.22
CA THR A 67 -5.89 12.90 -6.77
C THR A 67 -5.32 11.47 -6.72
N ILE A 68 -4.31 11.19 -7.54
CA ILE A 68 -3.64 9.87 -7.52
C ILE A 68 -3.09 9.50 -6.14
N GLY A 69 -2.55 10.47 -5.38
CA GLY A 69 -2.03 10.24 -4.03
C GLY A 69 -3.12 9.92 -3.01
N GLU A 70 -4.28 10.59 -3.10
CA GLU A 70 -5.44 10.27 -2.28
C GLU A 70 -6.00 8.88 -2.61
N LEU A 71 -6.05 8.51 -3.90
CA LEU A 71 -6.47 7.18 -4.31
C LEU A 71 -5.53 6.10 -3.78
N GLU A 72 -4.22 6.29 -3.91
CA GLU A 72 -3.23 5.33 -3.39
C GLU A 72 -3.37 5.14 -1.89
N GLN A 73 -3.49 6.24 -1.14
CA GLN A 73 -3.67 6.20 0.31
C GLN A 73 -5.00 5.54 0.71
N ASP A 74 -6.11 5.95 0.11
CA ASP A 74 -7.43 5.39 0.42
C ASP A 74 -7.47 3.88 0.14
N ILE A 75 -6.97 3.46 -1.01
CA ILE A 75 -6.91 2.05 -1.40
C ILE A 75 -6.00 1.28 -0.45
N TYR A 76 -4.84 1.83 -0.09
CA TYR A 76 -3.95 1.21 0.89
C TYR A 76 -4.68 0.98 2.23
N ASP A 77 -5.40 1.99 2.70
CA ASP A 77 -6.09 1.95 3.99
C ASP A 77 -7.20 0.90 4.00
N VAL A 78 -8.11 0.92 3.01
CA VAL A 78 -9.20 -0.07 2.97
C VAL A 78 -8.71 -1.48 2.64
N LYS A 79 -7.57 -1.62 1.95
CA LYS A 79 -7.00 -2.93 1.61
C LYS A 79 -6.26 -3.56 2.79
N ASN A 80 -5.56 -2.77 3.60
CA ASN A 80 -4.67 -3.28 4.65
C ASN A 80 -5.19 -3.04 6.08
N GLY A 81 -6.38 -2.45 6.24
CA GLY A 81 -6.90 -2.05 7.54
C GLY A 81 -6.11 -0.88 8.14
N GLY A 82 -5.68 0.04 7.28
CA GLY A 82 -4.85 1.20 7.61
C GLY A 82 -5.55 2.22 8.50
N SER A 83 -4.79 3.24 8.91
CA SER A 83 -5.14 4.19 9.97
C SER A 83 -6.59 4.66 9.82
N ASN A 84 -7.43 4.42 10.83
CA ASN A 84 -8.84 4.84 10.97
C ASN A 84 -9.10 6.38 10.82
N GLN A 85 -8.24 7.13 10.13
CA GLN A 85 -8.35 8.54 9.80
C GLN A 85 -9.41 8.83 8.73
N SER A 86 -9.85 7.83 7.98
CA SER A 86 -11.10 7.94 7.22
C SER A 86 -12.27 7.85 8.23
N SER A 87 -12.59 8.99 8.84
CA SER A 87 -13.57 9.18 9.92
C SER A 87 -15.03 8.87 9.55
N GLY A 88 -15.26 8.22 8.40
CA GLY A 88 -16.58 7.81 7.93
C GLY A 88 -16.95 6.39 8.36
N THR A 89 -18.22 6.21 8.75
CA THR A 89 -18.84 4.87 8.97
C THR A 89 -18.75 3.94 7.75
N THR A 90 -18.35 4.46 6.59
CA THR A 90 -18.17 3.72 5.34
C THR A 90 -16.77 3.13 5.17
N HIS A 91 -15.76 3.56 5.94
CA HIS A 91 -14.40 2.98 5.86
C HIS A 91 -14.41 1.51 6.23
N THR A 92 -15.01 1.15 7.37
CA THR A 92 -15.08 -0.24 7.86
C THR A 92 -15.86 -1.14 6.90
N VAL A 93 -16.88 -0.60 6.23
CA VAL A 93 -17.64 -1.33 5.19
C VAL A 93 -16.77 -1.60 3.97
N MET A 94 -16.03 -0.60 3.50
CA MET A 94 -15.13 -0.81 2.36
C MET A 94 -13.97 -1.71 2.73
N GLU A 95 -13.39 -1.57 3.91
CA GLU A 95 -12.35 -2.47 4.41
C GLU A 95 -12.83 -3.93 4.41
N HIS A 96 -14.02 -4.18 4.98
CA HIS A 96 -14.62 -5.51 4.95
C HIS A 96 -14.82 -6.03 3.52
N ASN A 97 -15.38 -5.19 2.63
CA ASN A 97 -15.60 -5.57 1.24
C ASN A 97 -14.28 -5.87 0.53
N MET A 98 -13.24 -5.07 0.80
CA MET A 98 -11.90 -5.27 0.24
C MET A 98 -11.30 -6.60 0.68
N GLN A 99 -11.40 -6.96 1.96
CA GLN A 99 -10.97 -8.28 2.42
C GLN A 99 -11.73 -9.40 1.70
N LYS A 100 -13.05 -9.26 1.51
CA LYS A 100 -13.84 -10.24 0.75
C LYS A 100 -13.48 -10.33 -0.72
N LEU A 101 -13.03 -9.24 -1.34
CA LEU A 101 -12.53 -9.25 -2.72
C LEU A 101 -11.19 -9.98 -2.81
N ILE A 102 -10.27 -9.72 -1.87
CA ILE A 102 -8.97 -10.39 -1.78
C ILE A 102 -9.15 -11.90 -1.56
N GLU A 103 -10.03 -12.31 -0.63
CA GLU A 103 -10.39 -13.71 -0.38
C GLU A 103 -10.89 -14.42 -1.66
N LYS A 104 -11.59 -13.69 -2.53
CA LYS A 104 -12.12 -14.20 -3.80
C LYS A 104 -11.10 -14.18 -4.95
N GLY A 105 -9.87 -13.73 -4.70
CA GLY A 105 -8.79 -13.69 -5.68
C GLY A 105 -8.68 -12.38 -6.48
N TYR A 106 -9.42 -11.34 -6.09
CA TYR A 106 -9.33 -10.00 -6.67
C TYR A 106 -8.30 -9.11 -5.96
N ASP A 107 -7.16 -9.70 -5.59
CA ASP A 107 -6.04 -8.92 -5.05
C ASP A 107 -5.26 -8.25 -6.19
N TYR A 108 -4.68 -7.08 -5.91
CA TYR A 108 -4.01 -6.22 -6.88
C TYR A 108 -2.97 -5.33 -6.22
N ASP A 109 -2.02 -4.80 -6.98
CA ASP A 109 -1.09 -3.79 -6.45
C ASP A 109 -1.82 -2.44 -6.21
N THR A 110 -1.65 -1.88 -5.02
CA THR A 110 -2.33 -0.65 -4.60
C THR A 110 -1.99 0.53 -5.51
N LYS A 111 -0.71 0.70 -5.83
CA LYS A 111 -0.24 1.81 -6.66
C LYS A 111 -0.71 1.64 -8.09
N VAL A 112 -0.63 0.43 -8.64
CA VAL A 112 -1.14 0.14 -9.99
C VAL A 112 -2.65 0.39 -10.08
N MET A 113 -3.43 0.02 -9.06
CA MET A 113 -4.87 0.30 -9.03
C MET A 113 -5.16 1.79 -8.94
N ALA A 114 -4.45 2.53 -8.10
CA ALA A 114 -4.60 3.98 -7.99
C ALA A 114 -4.28 4.68 -9.32
N THR A 115 -3.19 4.29 -9.99
CA THR A 115 -2.83 4.79 -11.33
C THR A 115 -3.93 4.48 -12.34
N TYR A 116 -4.40 3.23 -12.41
CA TYR A 116 -5.49 2.85 -13.31
C TYR A 116 -6.75 3.70 -13.08
N MET A 117 -7.20 3.83 -11.84
CA MET A 117 -8.38 4.63 -11.49
C MET A 117 -8.22 6.09 -11.87
N TYR A 118 -7.05 6.69 -11.58
CA TYR A 118 -6.76 8.07 -11.92
C TYR A 118 -6.76 8.28 -13.43
N GLU A 119 -5.97 7.53 -14.18
CA GLU A 119 -5.85 7.69 -15.64
C GLU A 119 -7.15 7.38 -16.39
N THR A 120 -8.01 6.51 -15.84
CA THR A 120 -9.28 6.16 -16.47
C THR A 120 -10.35 7.22 -16.24
N PHE A 121 -10.41 7.82 -15.04
CA PHE A 121 -11.57 8.62 -14.61
C PHE A 121 -11.28 10.10 -14.36
N HIS A 122 -10.02 10.53 -14.20
CA HIS A 122 -9.67 11.95 -14.21
C HIS A 122 -9.46 12.43 -15.64
N LYS A 123 -10.32 13.35 -16.10
CA LYS A 123 -10.25 14.00 -17.41
C LYS A 123 -10.36 15.51 -17.25
#